data_AF-A0A7Y6YPT4-F1
#
_entry.id   AF-A0A7Y6YPT4-F1
#
_cell.length_a   1.000
_cell.length_b   1.000
_cell.length_c   1.000
_cell.angle_alpha   90.00
_cell.angle_beta   90.00
_cell.angle_gamma   90.00
#
_symmetry.space_group_name_H-M   'P 1'
#
loop_
_entity.id
_entity.type
_entity.pdbx_description
1 polymer ?
#
loop_
_entity_poly.entity_id
_entity_poly.type
_entity_poly.pdbx_seq_one_letter_code
_entity_poly.pdbx_strand_id
1 'polypeptide(L)'
;MNRFLTAAVAAAAGFAIAGEAAATEWNVSLWGKRRAFTEHVEKLAELVSEKTGGEFTLNISYGGLSKNKENLDGISIGAFEMAQFCAGYHRDKNPTITVLELPFLGVNTLEEEVAVSHAVYGHPAVQADLARWNA
;
A
#
# COMPACT_ATOMS: atom_id res chain seq x y z
N MET A 1 29.71 22.90 34.35
CA MET A 1 28.47 22.13 34.54
C MET A 1 27.28 22.74 33.78
N ASN A 2 26.97 24.04 33.96
CA ASN A 2 25.82 24.67 33.29
C ASN A 2 25.81 24.58 31.76
N ARG A 3 26.94 24.79 31.07
CA ARG A 3 26.96 24.75 29.59
C ARG A 3 26.62 23.38 29.00
N PHE A 4 27.01 22.30 29.66
CA PHE A 4 26.70 20.93 29.23
C PHE A 4 25.23 20.57 29.48
N LEU A 5 24.66 21.06 30.60
CA LEU A 5 23.22 20.91 30.86
C LEU A 5 22.37 21.70 29.86
N THR A 6 22.76 22.94 29.56
CA THR A 6 22.07 23.78 28.56
C THR A 6 22.15 23.16 27.16
N ALA A 7 23.30 22.60 26.79
CA ALA A 7 23.46 21.91 25.51
C ALA A 7 22.63 20.62 25.42
N ALA A 8 22.56 19.83 26.50
CA ALA A 8 21.75 18.62 26.56
C ALA A 8 20.25 18.91 26.47
N VAL A 9 19.78 19.97 27.15
CA VAL A 9 18.38 20.41 27.07
C VAL A 9 18.04 20.96 25.68
N ALA A 10 18.94 21.73 25.06
CA ALA A 10 18.74 22.23 23.69
C ALA A 10 18.73 21.09 22.65
N ALA A 11 19.59 20.08 22.81
CA ALA A 11 19.59 18.89 21.96
C ALA A 11 18.31 18.06 22.14
N ALA A 12 17.89 17.81 23.39
CA ALA A 12 16.65 17.09 23.68
C ALA A 12 15.41 17.83 23.15
N ALA A 13 15.35 19.16 23.28
CA ALA A 13 14.31 19.98 22.68
C ALA A 13 14.35 19.95 21.13
N GLY A 14 15.54 19.95 20.53
CA GLY A 14 15.71 19.83 19.08
C GLY A 14 15.23 18.49 18.51
N PHE A 15 15.48 17.38 19.21
CA PHE A 15 14.97 16.06 18.82
C PHE A 15 13.46 15.89 19.08
N ALA A 16 12.92 16.52 20.13
CA ALA A 16 11.49 16.51 20.40
C ALA A 16 10.70 17.27 19.31
N ILE A 17 11.20 18.44 18.87
CA ILE A 17 10.56 19.25 17.82
C ILE A 17 10.67 18.60 16.43
N ALA A 18 11.73 17.84 16.18
CA ALA A 18 11.88 17.07 14.93
C ALA A 18 11.02 15.79 14.88
N GLY A 19 10.54 15.29 16.03
CA GLY A 19 9.75 14.06 16.11
C GLY A 19 8.25 14.24 15.95
N GLU A 20 7.71 15.43 16.18
CA GLU A 20 6.26 15.67 16.27
C GLU A 20 5.60 16.18 14.98
N ALA A 21 6.34 16.44 13.89
CA ALA A 21 5.76 17.11 12.72
C ALA A 21 6.38 16.75 11.36
N ALA A 22 6.97 15.56 11.21
CA ALA A 22 7.25 15.07 9.86
C ALA A 22 5.95 14.51 9.28
N ALA A 23 5.44 15.12 8.20
CA ALA A 23 4.34 14.54 7.43
C ALA A 23 4.72 13.12 7.04
N THR A 24 3.82 12.17 7.29
CA THR A 24 4.01 10.78 6.85
C THR A 24 3.85 10.75 5.35
N GLU A 25 4.85 10.25 4.62
CA GLU A 25 4.76 10.05 3.19
C GLU A 25 4.93 8.56 2.89
N TRP A 26 3.98 7.98 2.16
CA TRP A 26 4.09 6.62 1.65
C TRP A 26 4.42 6.62 0.17
N ASN A 27 5.46 5.88 -0.21
CA ASN A 27 5.76 5.61 -1.60
C ASN A 27 4.80 4.53 -2.11
N VAL A 28 4.14 4.80 -3.24
CA VAL A 28 3.13 3.89 -3.81
C VAL A 28 3.62 3.35 -5.15
N SER A 29 3.88 2.04 -5.22
CA SER A 29 4.37 1.38 -6.44
C SER A 29 3.24 0.90 -7.34
N LEU A 30 3.08 1.58 -8.48
CA LEU A 30 2.21 1.22 -9.59
C LEU A 30 3.04 0.86 -10.84
N TRP A 31 2.39 0.38 -11.91
CA TRP A 31 3.08 0.08 -13.17
C TRP A 31 2.33 0.63 -14.39
N GLY A 32 3.07 0.83 -15.49
CA GLY A 32 2.53 1.33 -16.76
C GLY A 32 2.31 2.84 -16.72
N LYS A 33 1.17 3.29 -17.26
CA LYS A 33 0.74 4.69 -17.21
C LYS A 33 -0.56 4.81 -16.43
N ARG A 34 -0.86 6.02 -15.94
CA ARG A 34 -2.14 6.37 -15.33
C ARG A 34 -3.30 6.02 -16.27
N ARG A 35 -4.28 5.31 -15.74
CA ARG A 35 -5.41 4.73 -16.49
C ARG A 35 -6.58 4.47 -15.54
N ALA A 36 -7.76 4.16 -16.07
CA ALA A 36 -8.96 3.87 -15.27
C ALA A 36 -8.71 2.91 -14.10
N PHE A 37 -7.90 1.86 -14.31
CA PHE A 37 -7.52 0.90 -13.27
C PHE A 37 -6.77 1.52 -12.07
N THR A 38 -6.04 2.63 -12.25
CA THR A 38 -5.22 3.27 -11.19
C THR A 38 -5.86 4.52 -10.59
N GLU A 39 -6.98 5.02 -11.15
CA GLU A 39 -7.64 6.26 -10.67
C GLU A 39 -8.09 6.20 -9.20
N HIS A 40 -8.45 5.00 -8.70
CA HIS A 40 -8.83 4.87 -7.29
C HIS A 40 -7.65 5.12 -6.33
N VAL A 41 -6.40 4.87 -6.76
CA VAL A 41 -5.20 5.16 -5.97
C VAL A 41 -4.92 6.66 -5.93
N GLU A 42 -5.13 7.34 -7.06
CA GLU A 42 -5.06 8.82 -7.14
C GLU A 42 -6.13 9.45 -6.23
N LYS A 43 -7.36 8.92 -6.26
CA LYS A 43 -8.43 9.40 -5.39
C LYS A 43 -8.13 9.12 -3.91
N LEU A 44 -7.51 7.99 -3.60
CA LEU A 44 -7.03 7.69 -2.24
C LEU A 44 -5.99 8.72 -1.79
N ALA A 45 -5.01 9.06 -2.64
CA ALA A 45 -3.99 10.06 -2.33
C ALA A 45 -4.59 11.44 -2.04
N GLU A 46 -5.55 11.88 -2.87
CA GLU A 46 -6.30 13.12 -2.66
C GLU A 46 -7.04 13.10 -1.31
N LEU A 47 -7.83 12.06 -1.06
CA LEU A 47 -8.67 11.97 0.13
C LEU A 47 -7.87 11.81 1.41
N VAL A 48 -6.76 11.07 1.39
CA VAL A 48 -5.88 10.92 2.56
C VAL A 48 -5.29 12.28 2.91
N SER A 49 -4.69 12.97 1.94
CA SER A 49 -4.12 14.30 2.16
C SER A 49 -5.17 15.30 2.66
N GLU A 50 -6.36 15.35 2.04
CA GLU A 50 -7.45 16.24 2.47
C GLU A 50 -7.90 15.94 3.91
N LYS A 51 -8.14 14.66 4.23
CA LYS A 51 -8.67 14.26 5.54
C LYS A 51 -7.65 14.38 6.67
N THR A 52 -6.35 14.37 6.36
CA THR A 52 -5.28 14.58 7.33
C THR A 52 -4.70 15.99 7.29
N GLY A 53 -5.30 16.92 6.53
CA GLY A 53 -4.76 18.28 6.40
C GLY A 53 -3.32 18.33 5.86
N GLY A 54 -2.92 17.34 5.04
CA GLY A 54 -1.57 17.20 4.50
C GLY A 54 -0.57 16.46 5.39
N GLU A 55 -0.95 16.02 6.59
CA GLU A 55 -0.05 15.26 7.47
C GLU A 55 0.28 13.84 6.97
N PHE A 56 -0.53 13.29 6.06
CA PHE A 56 -0.28 12.04 5.37
C PHE A 56 -0.42 12.23 3.86
N THR A 57 0.63 11.97 3.10
CA THR A 57 0.66 12.03 1.64
C THR A 57 1.04 10.68 1.02
N LEU A 58 0.58 10.46 -0.21
CA LEU A 58 0.96 9.31 -1.03
C LEU A 58 1.77 9.78 -2.24
N ASN A 59 3.03 9.34 -2.35
CA ASN A 59 3.90 9.60 -3.48
C ASN A 59 3.77 8.48 -4.51
N ILE A 60 2.91 8.68 -5.52
CA ILE A 60 2.58 7.65 -6.52
C ILE A 60 3.65 7.58 -7.61
N SER A 61 4.24 6.40 -7.78
CA SER A 61 5.22 6.12 -8.83
C SER A 61 4.68 5.09 -9.83
N TYR A 62 4.64 5.46 -11.11
CA TYR A 62 4.25 4.58 -12.20
C TYR A 62 5.49 3.92 -12.82
N GLY A 63 5.85 2.72 -12.34
CA GLY A 63 6.96 1.91 -12.86
C GLY A 63 8.35 2.39 -12.44
N GLY A 64 8.46 3.38 -11.56
CA GLY A 64 9.74 3.90 -11.08
C GLY A 64 10.28 3.18 -9.84
N LEU A 65 9.42 2.55 -9.04
CA LEU A 65 9.82 1.87 -7.79
C LEU A 65 10.06 0.37 -8.01
N SER A 66 9.17 -0.30 -8.72
CA SER A 66 9.30 -1.73 -9.00
C SER A 66 8.61 -2.10 -10.31
N LYS A 67 8.98 -3.28 -10.81
CA LYS A 67 8.31 -3.93 -11.94
C LYS A 67 7.02 -4.58 -11.46
N ASN A 68 6.10 -4.82 -12.39
CA ASN A 68 4.74 -5.28 -12.09
C ASN A 68 4.66 -6.67 -11.44
N LYS A 69 5.67 -7.54 -11.58
CA LYS A 69 5.69 -8.87 -10.96
C LYS A 69 6.34 -8.86 -9.58
N GLU A 70 7.01 -7.77 -9.23
CA GLU A 70 7.92 -7.62 -8.11
C GLU A 70 7.38 -6.65 -7.05
N ASN A 71 6.17 -6.09 -7.24
CA ASN A 71 5.53 -5.20 -6.28
C ASN A 71 5.34 -5.87 -4.90
N LEU A 72 4.91 -7.13 -4.87
CA LEU A 72 4.78 -7.91 -3.65
C LEU A 72 6.14 -8.21 -2.98
N ASP A 73 7.19 -8.41 -3.77
CA ASP A 73 8.52 -8.62 -3.19
C ASP A 73 9.01 -7.33 -2.54
N GLY A 74 8.86 -6.20 -3.24
CA GLY A 74 9.25 -4.88 -2.74
C GLY A 74 8.52 -4.46 -1.46
N ILE A 75 7.21 -4.69 -1.36
CA ILE A 75 6.45 -4.37 -0.14
C ILE A 75 6.89 -5.25 1.03
N SER A 76 7.14 -6.55 0.79
CA SER A 76 7.54 -7.48 1.85
C SER A 76 8.89 -7.17 2.50
N ILE A 77 9.79 -6.49 1.76
CA ILE A 77 11.08 -6.04 2.29
C ILE A 77 11.07 -4.57 2.73
N GLY A 78 9.93 -3.89 2.65
CA GLY A 78 9.77 -2.48 3.03
C GLY A 78 10.45 -1.49 2.07
N ALA A 79 10.56 -1.80 0.78
CA ALA A 79 11.12 -0.88 -0.21
C ALA A 79 10.17 0.30 -0.53
N PHE A 80 8.88 0.14 -0.25
CA PHE A 80 7.81 1.13 -0.34
C PHE A 80 6.63 0.63 0.50
N GLU A 81 5.77 1.55 0.93
CA GLU A 81 4.74 1.30 1.94
C GLU A 81 3.42 0.80 1.33
N MET A 82 3.19 1.06 0.03
CA MET A 82 1.97 0.62 -0.66
C MET A 82 2.28 0.19 -2.10
N ALA A 83 1.55 -0.80 -2.60
CA ALA A 83 1.58 -1.15 -4.01
C ALA A 83 0.26 -1.76 -4.45
N GLN A 84 -0.03 -1.67 -5.74
CA GLN A 84 -1.03 -2.53 -6.38
C GLN A 84 -0.35 -3.79 -6.92
N PHE A 85 -1.07 -4.90 -6.99
CA PHE A 85 -0.58 -6.10 -7.66
C PHE A 85 -1.72 -6.77 -8.44
N CYS A 86 -1.38 -7.72 -9.31
CA CYS A 86 -2.34 -8.53 -10.05
C CYS A 86 -1.99 -10.00 -9.86
N ALA A 87 -2.88 -10.76 -9.20
CA ALA A 87 -2.62 -12.14 -8.80
C ALA A 87 -2.18 -13.02 -9.99
N GLY A 88 -2.83 -12.89 -11.14
CA GLY A 88 -2.51 -13.64 -12.35
C GLY A 88 -1.11 -13.39 -12.96
N TYR A 89 -0.36 -12.37 -12.52
CA TYR A 89 1.00 -12.13 -13.01
C TYR A 89 2.04 -13.08 -12.41
N HIS A 90 1.69 -13.76 -11.32
CA HIS A 90 2.59 -14.62 -10.55
C HIS A 90 1.78 -15.75 -9.92
N ARG A 91 1.79 -16.92 -10.58
CA ARG A 91 0.96 -18.08 -10.22
C ARG A 91 1.18 -18.56 -8.78
N ASP A 92 2.40 -18.38 -8.30
CA ASP A 92 2.94 -18.98 -7.08
C ASP A 92 2.84 -18.05 -5.86
N LYS A 93 2.56 -16.75 -6.05
CA LYS A 93 2.58 -15.77 -4.95
C LYS A 93 1.30 -15.68 -4.13
N ASN A 94 0.14 -15.71 -4.79
CA ASN A 94 -1.17 -15.62 -4.13
C ASN A 94 -2.18 -16.59 -4.76
N PRO A 95 -1.92 -17.90 -4.71
CA PRO A 95 -2.75 -18.90 -5.37
C PRO A 95 -4.19 -18.95 -4.81
N THR A 96 -4.44 -18.41 -3.62
CA THR A 96 -5.77 -18.49 -3.01
C THR A 96 -6.79 -17.55 -3.64
N ILE A 97 -6.36 -16.40 -4.16
CA ILE A 97 -7.25 -15.40 -4.79
C ILE A 97 -7.38 -15.57 -6.30
N THR A 98 -6.52 -16.38 -6.94
CA THR A 98 -6.64 -16.69 -8.37
C THR A 98 -7.88 -17.54 -8.69
N VAL A 99 -8.60 -18.03 -7.68
CA VAL A 99 -9.93 -18.63 -7.84
C VAL A 99 -10.92 -17.66 -8.53
N LEU A 100 -10.74 -16.34 -8.33
CA LEU A 100 -11.53 -15.29 -8.98
C LEU A 100 -11.23 -15.17 -10.49
N GLU A 101 -10.11 -15.73 -10.95
CA GLU A 101 -9.66 -15.68 -12.35
C GLU A 101 -10.04 -16.96 -13.12
N LEU A 102 -10.73 -17.92 -12.49
CA LEU A 102 -11.11 -19.16 -13.14
C LEU A 102 -12.17 -18.92 -14.24
N PRO A 103 -12.00 -19.56 -15.41
CA PRO A 103 -12.95 -19.40 -16.50
C PRO A 103 -14.31 -20.00 -16.11
N PHE A 104 -15.38 -19.36 -16.58
CA PHE A 104 -16.76 -19.82 -16.38
C PHE A 104 -17.22 -19.87 -14.91
N LEU A 105 -16.71 -18.97 -14.05
CA LEU A 105 -17.09 -18.88 -12.63
C LEU A 105 -18.59 -18.57 -12.41
N GLY A 106 -19.27 -18.05 -13.44
CA GLY A 106 -20.71 -17.78 -13.39
C GLY A 106 -21.08 -16.47 -12.69
N VAL A 107 -20.15 -15.50 -12.64
CA VAL A 107 -20.38 -14.12 -12.21
C VAL A 107 -20.91 -13.30 -13.39
N ASN A 108 -22.11 -12.75 -13.29
CA ASN A 108 -22.83 -12.12 -14.40
C ASN A 108 -23.12 -10.63 -14.18
N THR A 109 -23.03 -10.15 -12.93
CA THR A 109 -23.28 -8.74 -12.57
C THR A 109 -22.14 -8.15 -11.77
N LEU A 110 -22.08 -6.82 -11.70
CA LEU A 110 -21.08 -6.13 -10.88
C LEU A 110 -21.32 -6.36 -9.38
N GLU A 111 -22.59 -6.45 -8.98
CA GLU A 111 -22.97 -6.78 -7.60
C GLU A 111 -22.51 -8.19 -7.22
N GLU A 112 -22.63 -9.16 -8.13
CA GLU A 112 -22.10 -10.51 -7.93
C GLU A 112 -20.57 -10.51 -7.83
N GLU A 113 -19.87 -9.77 -8.70
CA GLU A 113 -18.41 -9.63 -8.66
C GLU A 113 -17.94 -9.08 -7.31
N VAL A 114 -18.59 -8.02 -6.82
CA VAL A 114 -18.30 -7.42 -5.51
C VAL A 114 -18.56 -8.42 -4.38
N ALA A 115 -19.70 -9.12 -4.41
CA ALA A 115 -20.07 -10.09 -3.37
C ALA A 115 -19.09 -11.27 -3.31
N VAL A 116 -18.74 -11.84 -4.47
CA VAL A 116 -17.78 -12.95 -4.56
C VAL A 116 -16.38 -12.49 -4.15
N SER A 117 -15.94 -11.31 -4.57
CA SER A 117 -14.67 -10.73 -4.12
C SER A 117 -14.63 -10.60 -2.59
N HIS A 118 -15.63 -9.97 -1.97
CA HIS A 118 -15.67 -9.87 -0.49
C HIS A 118 -15.67 -11.24 0.20
N ALA A 119 -16.40 -12.22 -0.32
CA ALA A 119 -16.44 -13.57 0.24
C ALA A 119 -15.07 -14.26 0.15
N VAL A 120 -14.36 -14.15 -0.98
CA VAL A 120 -13.02 -14.72 -1.18
C VAL A 120 -12.00 -14.01 -0.31
N TYR A 121 -11.95 -12.67 -0.33
CA TYR A 121 -11.02 -11.91 0.51
C TYR A 121 -11.28 -12.13 2.01
N GLY A 122 -12.53 -12.37 2.43
CA GLY A 122 -12.87 -12.70 3.82
C GLY A 122 -12.51 -14.13 4.27
N HIS A 123 -12.10 -15.01 3.35
CA HIS A 123 -11.83 -16.41 3.68
C HIS A 123 -10.51 -16.56 4.47
N PRO A 124 -10.45 -17.35 5.57
CA PRO A 124 -9.25 -17.48 6.41
C PRO A 124 -7.99 -17.93 5.65
N ALA A 125 -8.13 -18.81 4.66
CA ALA A 125 -7.01 -19.24 3.83
C ALA A 125 -6.44 -18.10 2.96
N VAL A 126 -7.31 -17.20 2.47
CA VAL A 126 -6.89 -16.03 1.67
C VAL A 126 -6.19 -15.01 2.55
N GLN A 127 -6.76 -14.73 3.74
CA GLN A 127 -6.13 -13.86 4.73
C GLN A 127 -4.74 -14.36 5.13
N ALA A 128 -4.60 -15.65 5.43
CA ALA A 128 -3.31 -16.27 5.74
C ALA A 128 -2.31 -16.23 4.57
N ASP A 129 -2.81 -16.35 3.33
CA ASP A 129 -1.99 -16.29 2.11
C ASP A 129 -1.47 -14.86 1.86
N LEU A 130 -2.30 -13.84 2.06
CA LEU A 130 -1.96 -12.44 1.89
C LEU A 130 -1.06 -11.89 3.01
N ALA A 131 -1.24 -12.35 4.25
CA ALA A 131 -0.48 -11.88 5.42
C ALA A 131 1.04 -12.12 5.31
N ARG A 132 1.49 -12.97 4.38
CA ARG A 132 2.93 -13.21 4.13
C ARG A 132 3.68 -11.99 3.60
N TRP A 133 2.97 -11.03 3.00
CA TRP A 133 3.58 -9.94 2.23
C TRP A 133 3.92 -8.70 3.05
N ASN A 134 3.71 -8.72 4.37
CA ASN A 134 3.95 -7.57 5.26
C ASN A 134 3.26 -6.29 4.73
N ALA A 135 2.01 -6.45 4.30
CA ALA A 135 1.17 -5.44 3.65
C ALA A 135 -0.21 -5.42 4.30
#